data_AF-A0A150VG76-F1
#
_entry.id   AF-A0A150VG76-F1
#
_cell.length_a   1.000
_cell.length_b   1.000
_cell.length_c   1.000
_cell.angle_alpha   90.00
_cell.angle_beta   90.00
_cell.angle_gamma   90.00
#
_symmetry.space_group_name_H-M   'P 1'
#
loop_
_entity.id
_entity.type
_entity.pdbx_description
1 polymer ?
#
loop_
_entity_poly.entity_id
_entity_poly.type
_entity_poly.pdbx_seq_one_letter_code
_entity_poly.pdbx_strand_id
1 'polypeptide(L)'
;HHHHHHTTHSHPAHHHHHHAPRPAPTMRKPSISINTAKVLDAIAGKPRHHLGSQLYTATLSQPPNAEIALDAKVKYHSEMNVLPLFEGKENCTYTIRVPRYYLHPSRHGEQDGMSNAFEEICSRRQLWGSEVYTDDSDVVAAAVHSGWLQGYFGEANDDLEHLVPDDEDGAAAQLVFPTRPKKPAQIPPHHDLHITILILPPLQLYVSTMQHHIRSREWGRRTPHDGMSFMIYRMEFVDEGPATRYLERGMTARKRII
;
A
#
# COMPACT_ATOMS: atom_id res chain seq x y z
N HIS A 1 -92.61 -27.47 16.87
CA HIS A 1 -91.35 -27.63 16.13
C HIS A 1 -91.09 -26.36 15.35
N HIS A 2 -90.32 -25.44 15.94
CA HIS A 2 -89.95 -24.15 15.35
C HIS A 2 -88.53 -24.26 14.79
N HIS A 3 -88.34 -23.94 13.51
CA HIS A 3 -87.03 -23.76 12.90
C HIS A 3 -86.84 -22.27 12.59
N HIS A 4 -85.98 -21.60 13.36
CA HIS A 4 -85.45 -20.28 13.05
C HIS A 4 -84.06 -20.46 12.42
N HIS A 5 -83.89 -19.97 11.20
CA HIS A 5 -82.58 -19.88 10.54
C HIS A 5 -81.86 -18.62 11.06
N HIS A 6 -80.75 -18.81 11.78
CA HIS A 6 -79.79 -17.75 12.06
C HIS A 6 -78.63 -17.87 11.07
N THR A 7 -78.62 -16.96 10.09
CA THR A 7 -77.48 -16.69 9.21
C THR A 7 -76.39 -15.99 10.02
N THR A 8 -75.26 -16.64 10.17
CA THR A 8 -74.05 -16.09 10.81
C THR A 8 -73.40 -15.09 9.86
N HIS A 9 -73.47 -13.80 10.17
CA HIS A 9 -72.65 -12.78 9.51
C HIS A 9 -71.19 -12.96 9.93
N SER A 10 -70.37 -13.50 9.04
CA SER A 10 -68.92 -13.53 9.14
C SER A 10 -68.35 -12.12 8.93
N HIS A 11 -67.74 -11.54 9.96
CA HIS A 11 -66.94 -10.33 9.80
C HIS A 11 -65.64 -10.65 9.02
N PRO A 12 -65.23 -9.83 8.05
CA PRO A 12 -63.98 -10.01 7.33
C PRO A 12 -62.79 -9.76 8.27
N ALA A 13 -61.78 -10.64 8.18
CA ALA A 13 -60.56 -10.55 8.97
C ALA A 13 -59.76 -9.29 8.61
N HIS A 14 -59.37 -8.51 9.63
CA HIS A 14 -58.45 -7.39 9.47
C HIS A 14 -57.05 -7.91 9.12
N HIS A 15 -56.63 -7.69 7.88
CA HIS A 15 -55.26 -7.95 7.44
C HIS A 15 -54.34 -6.84 7.96
N HIS A 16 -53.48 -7.17 8.91
CA HIS A 16 -52.33 -6.33 9.26
C HIS A 16 -51.27 -6.47 8.17
N HIS A 17 -51.06 -5.41 7.39
CA HIS A 17 -49.92 -5.31 6.50
C HIS A 17 -48.65 -5.14 7.35
N HIS A 18 -47.87 -6.22 7.49
CA HIS A 18 -46.49 -6.11 7.94
C HIS A 18 -45.70 -5.38 6.85
N HIS A 19 -45.43 -4.10 7.06
CA HIS A 19 -44.44 -3.40 6.26
C HIS A 19 -43.08 -4.06 6.50
N ALA A 20 -42.42 -4.48 5.41
CA ALA A 20 -41.04 -4.91 5.48
C ALA A 20 -40.18 -3.78 6.09
N PRO A 21 -39.29 -4.08 7.05
CA PRO A 21 -38.44 -3.07 7.66
C PRO A 21 -37.61 -2.37 6.57
N ARG A 22 -37.66 -1.04 6.58
CA ARG A 22 -36.92 -0.19 5.65
C ARG A 22 -35.42 -0.50 5.78
N PRO A 23 -34.69 -0.74 4.67
CA PRO A 23 -33.27 -1.06 4.74
C PRO A 23 -32.53 0.07 5.43
N ALA A 24 -31.72 -0.28 6.43
CA ALA A 24 -30.88 0.67 7.13
C ALA A 24 -29.94 1.36 6.12
N PRO A 25 -29.71 2.68 6.23
CA PRO A 25 -28.76 3.37 5.36
C PRO A 25 -27.39 2.71 5.53
N THR A 26 -26.82 2.22 4.42
CA THR A 26 -25.46 1.67 4.37
C THR A 26 -24.50 2.69 4.96
N MET A 27 -23.80 2.33 6.03
CA MET A 27 -22.78 3.19 6.63
C MET A 27 -21.76 3.58 5.56
N ARG A 28 -21.67 4.87 5.23
CA ARG A 28 -20.69 5.35 4.26
C ARG A 28 -19.29 5.07 4.82
N LYS A 29 -18.46 4.35 4.04
CA LYS A 29 -17.07 4.08 4.40
C LYS A 29 -16.37 5.43 4.71
N PRO A 30 -15.70 5.59 5.86
CA PRO A 30 -14.97 6.81 6.18
C PRO A 30 -13.94 7.13 5.09
N SER A 31 -13.98 8.35 4.54
CA SER A 31 -13.01 8.81 3.53
C SER A 31 -12.08 9.87 4.12
N ILE A 32 -10.77 9.66 4.02
CA ILE A 32 -9.75 10.65 4.40
C ILE A 32 -9.33 11.40 3.12
N SER A 33 -9.31 12.74 3.18
CA SER A 33 -8.76 13.58 2.12
C SER A 33 -7.51 14.29 2.63
N ILE A 34 -6.43 14.23 1.85
CA ILE A 34 -5.14 14.83 2.18
C ILE A 34 -4.80 15.85 1.09
N ASN A 35 -4.50 17.07 1.49
CA ASN A 35 -4.16 18.16 0.58
C ASN A 35 -2.63 18.37 0.53
N THR A 36 -2.02 18.03 -0.60
CA THR A 36 -0.58 18.19 -0.86
C THR A 36 -0.24 19.43 -1.71
N ALA A 37 -1.23 20.25 -2.08
CA ALA A 37 -1.06 21.37 -3.02
C ALA A 37 0.04 22.34 -2.59
N LYS A 38 0.04 22.76 -1.31
CA LYS A 38 1.05 23.70 -0.79
C LYS A 38 2.49 23.18 -0.94
N VAL A 39 2.70 21.88 -0.74
CA VAL A 39 4.02 21.26 -0.85
C VAL A 39 4.46 21.22 -2.31
N LEU A 40 3.55 20.86 -3.21
CA LEU A 40 3.80 20.81 -4.65
C LEU A 40 4.03 22.21 -5.24
N ASP A 41 3.25 23.21 -4.83
CA ASP A 41 3.40 24.61 -5.24
C ASP A 41 4.77 25.16 -4.83
N ALA A 42 5.25 24.81 -3.62
CA ALA A 42 6.54 25.24 -3.11
C ALA A 42 7.74 24.73 -3.92
N ILE A 43 7.57 23.62 -4.67
CA ILE A 43 8.63 23.03 -5.50
C ILE A 43 8.41 23.20 -7.00
N ALA A 44 7.25 23.71 -7.43
CA ALA A 44 6.86 23.76 -8.84
C ALA A 44 7.86 24.54 -9.73
N GLY A 45 8.49 25.58 -9.18
CA GLY A 45 9.50 26.38 -9.89
C GLY A 45 10.93 25.81 -9.86
N LYS A 46 11.20 24.72 -9.13
CA LYS A 46 12.53 24.11 -9.05
C LYS A 46 12.83 23.24 -10.28
N PRO A 47 14.09 23.02 -10.67
CA PRO A 47 14.43 22.12 -11.78
C PRO A 47 13.94 20.68 -11.52
N ARG A 48 13.44 20.01 -12.56
CA ARG A 48 13.02 18.60 -12.52
C ARG A 48 13.98 17.74 -13.32
N HIS A 49 14.82 16.99 -12.62
CA HIS A 49 15.72 16.00 -13.20
C HIS A 49 15.45 14.62 -12.64
N HIS A 50 15.85 13.58 -13.38
CA HIS A 50 15.88 12.23 -12.87
C HIS A 50 17.30 11.95 -12.32
N LEU A 51 17.40 11.59 -11.04
CA LEU A 51 18.67 11.47 -10.32
C LEU A 51 19.30 10.07 -10.41
N GLY A 52 18.64 9.14 -11.10
CA GLY A 52 19.08 7.76 -11.27
C GLY A 52 18.25 6.78 -10.44
N SER A 53 18.86 5.66 -10.09
CA SER A 53 18.17 4.56 -9.42
C SER A 53 19.02 3.83 -8.39
N GLN A 54 18.37 3.07 -7.51
CA GLN A 54 18.98 2.02 -6.69
C GLN A 54 18.14 0.75 -6.68
N LEU A 55 18.77 -0.37 -6.35
CA LEU A 55 18.06 -1.59 -5.98
C LEU A 55 17.43 -1.44 -4.59
N TYR A 56 16.17 -1.84 -4.45
CA TYR A 56 15.55 -2.04 -3.14
C TYR A 56 16.31 -3.12 -2.39
N THR A 57 16.71 -2.80 -1.18
CA THR A 57 17.38 -3.72 -0.27
C THR A 57 16.83 -3.50 1.13
N ALA A 58 16.70 -4.60 1.87
CA ALA A 58 16.24 -4.56 3.25
C ALA A 58 17.15 -5.40 4.12
N THR A 59 17.41 -4.89 5.32
CA THR A 59 18.14 -5.62 6.37
C THR A 59 17.13 -6.45 7.14
N LEU A 60 17.38 -7.75 7.23
CA LEU A 60 16.57 -8.67 8.01
C LEU A 60 17.13 -8.75 9.43
N SER A 61 16.27 -8.59 10.43
CA SER A 61 16.62 -8.77 11.85
C SER A 61 15.64 -9.69 12.55
N GLN A 62 16.07 -10.28 13.67
CA GLN A 62 15.19 -11.12 14.49
C GLN A 62 14.52 -10.25 15.57
N PRO A 63 13.18 -10.21 15.63
CA PRO A 63 12.46 -9.54 16.70
C PRO A 63 12.76 -10.21 18.05
N PRO A 64 12.64 -9.49 19.17
CA PRO A 64 12.58 -10.12 20.48
C PRO A 64 11.45 -11.16 20.53
N ASN A 65 11.69 -12.33 21.14
CA ASN A 65 10.68 -13.40 21.22
C ASN A 65 9.36 -12.94 21.86
N ALA A 66 9.38 -11.90 22.70
CA ALA A 66 8.18 -11.33 23.31
C ALA A 66 7.27 -10.58 22.32
N GLU A 67 7.79 -10.18 21.16
CA GLU A 67 7.06 -9.45 20.11
C GLU A 67 6.51 -10.39 19.02
N ILE A 68 6.92 -11.67 19.04
CA ILE A 68 6.50 -12.67 18.05
C ILE A 68 5.36 -13.50 18.66
N ALA A 69 4.17 -13.39 18.10
CA ALA A 69 3.09 -14.31 18.44
C ALA A 69 3.51 -15.76 18.09
N LEU A 70 3.15 -16.73 18.93
CA LEU A 70 3.56 -18.13 18.75
C LEU A 70 3.16 -18.70 17.38
N ASP A 71 2.05 -18.22 16.84
CA ASP A 71 1.45 -18.57 15.56
C ASP A 71 1.84 -17.63 14.40
N ALA A 72 2.70 -16.62 14.64
CA ALA A 72 3.14 -15.70 13.60
C ALA A 72 3.93 -16.44 12.51
N LYS A 73 3.46 -16.32 11.26
CA LYS A 73 4.14 -16.84 10.07
C LYS A 73 5.37 -16.03 9.71
N VAL A 74 5.36 -14.72 9.99
CA VAL A 74 6.54 -13.86 9.92
C VAL A 74 7.26 -13.88 11.27
N LYS A 75 8.54 -14.27 11.26
CA LYS A 75 9.40 -14.32 12.47
C LYS A 75 10.65 -13.45 12.37
N TYR A 76 10.67 -12.55 11.40
CA TYR A 76 11.77 -11.60 11.16
C TYR A 76 11.19 -10.20 10.95
N HIS A 77 11.99 -9.17 11.20
CA HIS A 77 11.69 -7.82 10.78
C HIS A 77 12.47 -7.49 9.51
N SER A 78 11.79 -6.87 8.55
CA SER A 78 12.41 -6.29 7.37
C SER A 78 12.51 -4.77 7.52
N GLU A 79 13.71 -4.21 7.42
CA GLU A 79 13.92 -2.77 7.42
C GLU A 79 14.56 -2.32 6.11
N MET A 80 13.87 -1.47 5.36
CA MET A 80 14.40 -0.93 4.10
C MET A 80 15.66 -0.12 4.38
N ASN A 81 16.69 -0.34 3.56
CA ASN A 81 17.90 0.48 3.60
C ASN A 81 17.57 1.93 3.20
N VAL A 82 18.22 2.88 3.88
CA VAL A 82 17.96 4.31 3.72
C VAL A 82 18.08 4.79 2.28
N LEU A 83 17.21 5.71 1.90
CA LEU A 83 17.33 6.42 0.64
C LEU A 83 18.55 7.37 0.69
N PRO A 84 19.23 7.64 -0.44
CA PRO A 84 20.25 8.67 -0.49
C PRO A 84 19.62 10.02 -0.18
N LEU A 85 20.28 10.82 0.67
CA LEU A 85 19.83 12.17 0.95
C LEU A 85 20.07 13.06 -0.27
N PHE A 86 19.00 13.66 -0.80
CA PHE A 86 19.06 14.53 -1.97
C PHE A 86 18.80 16.00 -1.62
N GLU A 87 19.67 16.55 -0.77
CA GLU A 87 19.57 17.95 -0.33
C GLU A 87 19.59 18.93 -1.52
N GLY A 88 18.64 19.87 -1.54
CA GLY A 88 18.49 20.87 -2.61
C GLY A 88 18.06 20.30 -3.97
N LYS A 89 17.61 19.05 -4.04
CA LYS A 89 17.10 18.41 -5.28
C LYS A 89 15.58 18.21 -5.24
N GLU A 90 14.85 19.02 -4.49
CA GLU A 90 13.40 18.94 -4.49
C GLU A 90 12.85 19.22 -5.89
N ASN A 91 11.72 18.59 -6.24
CA ASN A 91 11.16 18.49 -7.59
C ASN A 91 11.87 17.49 -8.53
N CYS A 92 13.02 16.94 -8.15
CA CYS A 92 13.64 15.84 -8.89
C CYS A 92 13.01 14.48 -8.56
N THR A 93 13.28 13.49 -9.41
CA THR A 93 12.78 12.12 -9.25
C THR A 93 13.90 11.12 -9.07
N TYR A 94 13.61 10.03 -8.37
CA TYR A 94 14.56 8.94 -8.15
C TYR A 94 13.83 7.59 -8.21
N THR A 95 14.45 6.56 -8.78
CA THR A 95 13.79 5.26 -8.98
C THR A 95 14.37 4.20 -8.07
N ILE A 96 13.49 3.52 -7.33
CA ILE A 96 13.81 2.35 -6.54
C ILE A 96 13.33 1.13 -7.33
N ARG A 97 14.25 0.21 -7.63
CA ARG A 97 13.98 -1.03 -8.38
C ARG A 97 13.78 -2.15 -7.37
N VAL A 98 12.55 -2.61 -7.22
CA VAL A 98 12.12 -3.63 -6.27
C VAL A 98 12.12 -5.00 -6.97
N PRO A 99 13.03 -5.91 -6.60
CA PRO A 99 13.04 -7.24 -7.18
C PRO A 99 11.76 -8.03 -6.86
N ARG A 100 11.31 -8.85 -7.82
CA ARG A 100 10.10 -9.69 -7.70
C ARG A 100 10.07 -10.58 -6.47
N TYR A 101 11.22 -10.98 -5.92
CA TYR A 101 11.28 -11.84 -4.73
C TYR A 101 10.89 -11.12 -3.43
N TYR A 102 10.78 -9.79 -3.43
CA TYR A 102 10.17 -9.03 -2.33
C TYR A 102 8.64 -8.89 -2.47
N LEU A 103 8.10 -9.21 -3.64
CA LEU A 103 6.70 -8.96 -4.01
C LEU A 103 5.88 -10.25 -4.08
N HIS A 104 6.51 -11.33 -4.57
CA HIS A 104 5.88 -12.63 -4.74
C HIS A 104 6.35 -13.62 -3.67
N PRO A 105 5.50 -14.56 -3.25
CA PRO A 105 5.93 -15.72 -2.48
C PRO A 105 7.06 -16.45 -3.19
N SER A 106 8.03 -16.94 -2.42
CA SER A 106 8.99 -17.89 -2.97
C SER A 106 8.29 -19.23 -3.21
N ARG A 107 8.58 -19.91 -4.34
CA ARG A 107 8.01 -21.25 -4.67
C ARG A 107 8.18 -22.29 -3.54
N HIS A 108 9.20 -22.13 -2.69
CA HIS A 108 9.41 -22.96 -1.50
C HIS A 108 8.63 -22.47 -0.26
N GLY A 109 8.37 -21.16 -0.15
CA GLY A 109 7.65 -20.56 1.00
C GLY A 109 6.16 -20.91 1.02
N GLU A 110 5.55 -21.12 -0.15
CA GLU A 110 4.17 -21.62 -0.26
C GLU A 110 3.99 -23.04 0.31
N GLN A 111 5.03 -23.89 0.25
CA GLN A 111 4.98 -25.26 0.77
C GLN A 111 5.32 -25.34 2.27
N ASP A 112 6.15 -24.44 2.79
CA ASP A 112 6.61 -24.45 4.19
C ASP A 112 5.80 -23.52 5.12
N GLY A 113 4.76 -22.84 4.61
CA GLY A 113 3.97 -21.88 5.39
C GLY A 113 4.74 -20.62 5.82
N MET A 114 5.87 -20.35 5.16
CA MET A 114 6.73 -19.19 5.44
C MET A 114 6.21 -17.95 4.73
N SER A 115 6.07 -16.87 5.48
CA SER A 115 5.47 -15.62 5.00
C SER A 115 6.26 -14.95 3.87
N ASN A 116 5.52 -14.31 2.96
CA ASN A 116 6.03 -13.49 1.87
C ASN A 116 6.70 -12.23 2.43
N ALA A 117 7.88 -11.87 1.94
CA ALA A 117 8.54 -10.60 2.30
C ALA A 117 7.61 -9.38 2.12
N PHE A 118 6.69 -9.45 1.15
CA PHE A 118 5.69 -8.40 0.95
C PHE A 118 4.71 -8.27 2.12
N GLU A 119 4.28 -9.40 2.71
CA GLU A 119 3.42 -9.44 3.90
C GLU A 119 4.11 -8.75 5.07
N GLU A 120 5.39 -9.05 5.27
CA GLU A 120 6.16 -8.42 6.35
C GLU A 120 6.36 -6.92 6.10
N ILE A 121 6.65 -6.49 4.88
CA ILE A 121 6.74 -5.06 4.55
C ILE A 121 5.42 -4.33 4.92
N CYS A 122 4.27 -4.92 4.55
CA CYS A 122 2.95 -4.38 4.86
C CYS A 122 2.64 -4.39 6.37
N SER A 123 3.05 -5.44 7.10
CA SER A 123 2.82 -5.60 8.54
C SER A 123 3.73 -4.70 9.40
N ARG A 124 5.00 -4.59 9.02
CA ARG A 124 6.03 -3.78 9.69
C ARG A 124 5.63 -2.31 9.76
N ARG A 125 5.04 -1.80 8.69
CA ARG A 125 4.60 -0.40 8.57
C ARG A 125 5.73 0.55 8.95
N GLN A 126 6.93 0.32 8.40
CA GLN A 126 8.04 1.28 8.43
C GLN A 126 7.63 2.47 7.54
N LEU A 127 6.71 3.28 8.03
CA LEU A 127 6.02 4.28 7.24
C LEU A 127 5.62 5.43 8.15
N TRP A 128 6.08 6.64 7.83
CA TRP A 128 5.75 7.86 8.57
C TRP A 128 5.15 8.90 7.61
N GLY A 129 3.98 9.42 7.96
CA GLY A 129 3.25 10.36 7.12
C GLY A 129 2.22 9.71 6.20
N SER A 130 1.60 10.53 5.38
CA SER A 130 0.49 10.15 4.52
C SER A 130 0.54 11.01 3.27
N GLU A 131 0.51 10.39 2.08
CA GLU A 131 0.80 11.01 0.77
C GLU A 131 2.23 11.52 0.61
N VAL A 132 2.70 12.28 1.59
CA VAL A 132 4.09 12.71 1.77
C VAL A 132 4.68 11.90 2.93
N TYR A 133 5.76 11.20 2.65
CA TYR A 133 6.42 10.29 3.57
C TYR A 133 7.84 10.78 3.87
N THR A 134 8.35 10.45 5.07
CA THR A 134 9.77 10.66 5.38
C THR A 134 10.63 9.70 4.54
N ASP A 135 11.87 10.07 4.25
CA ASP A 135 12.88 9.21 3.61
C ASP A 135 13.23 7.93 4.41
N ASP A 136 12.93 7.89 5.70
CA ASP A 136 13.00 6.67 6.53
C ASP A 136 11.90 5.64 6.20
N SER A 137 10.89 6.02 5.43
CA SER A 137 9.76 5.14 5.10
C SER A 137 10.10 4.14 4.01
N ASP A 138 9.61 2.91 4.17
CA ASP A 138 9.66 1.88 3.13
C ASP A 138 8.83 2.31 1.91
N VAL A 139 9.48 2.37 0.75
CA VAL A 139 8.84 2.85 -0.50
C VAL A 139 7.76 1.92 -1.03
N VAL A 140 7.85 0.61 -0.75
CA VAL A 140 6.84 -0.39 -1.13
C VAL A 140 5.63 -0.23 -0.21
N ALA A 141 5.84 -0.10 1.10
CA ALA A 141 4.78 0.20 2.06
C ALA A 141 4.08 1.53 1.74
N ALA A 142 4.85 2.56 1.34
CA ALA A 142 4.31 3.85 0.91
C ALA A 142 3.45 3.74 -0.36
N ALA A 143 3.88 2.91 -1.34
CA ALA A 143 3.10 2.63 -2.55
C ALA A 143 1.78 1.90 -2.25
N VAL A 144 1.78 0.97 -1.30
CA VAL A 144 0.54 0.33 -0.83
C VAL A 144 -0.34 1.34 -0.11
N HIS A 145 0.20 2.05 0.89
CA HIS A 145 -0.56 3.00 1.69
C HIS A 145 -1.20 4.12 0.86
N SER A 146 -0.50 4.63 -0.16
CA SER A 146 -1.06 5.65 -1.08
C SER A 146 -1.94 5.08 -2.19
N GLY A 147 -2.19 3.77 -2.24
CA GLY A 147 -3.11 3.15 -3.19
C GLY A 147 -2.57 2.99 -4.59
N TRP A 148 -1.25 3.02 -4.77
CA TRP A 148 -0.65 2.70 -6.06
C TRP A 148 -0.50 1.20 -6.26
N LEU A 149 -0.18 0.47 -5.20
CA LEU A 149 0.08 -0.97 -5.21
C LEU A 149 -0.92 -1.70 -4.32
N GLN A 150 -1.45 -2.83 -4.77
CA GLN A 150 -2.28 -3.69 -3.93
C GLN A 150 -1.40 -4.35 -2.86
N GLY A 151 -1.77 -4.19 -1.58
CA GLY A 151 -1.07 -4.81 -0.46
C GLY A 151 -1.33 -6.32 -0.35
N TYR A 152 -0.45 -7.01 0.38
CA TYR A 152 -0.58 -8.42 0.71
C TYR A 152 -0.49 -8.61 2.23
N PHE A 153 -1.47 -9.30 2.80
CA PHE A 153 -1.69 -9.44 4.25
C PHE A 153 -1.96 -10.91 4.63
N GLY A 154 -1.45 -11.85 3.83
CA GLY A 154 -1.60 -13.28 4.08
C GLY A 154 -3.06 -13.74 4.07
N GLU A 155 -3.47 -14.50 5.08
CA GLU A 155 -4.85 -15.03 5.21
C GLU A 155 -5.91 -13.92 5.34
N ALA A 156 -5.51 -12.73 5.80
CA ALA A 156 -6.44 -11.62 5.90
C ALA A 156 -6.86 -11.08 4.52
N ASN A 157 -6.17 -11.42 3.43
CA ASN A 157 -6.55 -10.96 2.09
C ASN A 157 -7.95 -11.43 1.67
N ASP A 158 -8.34 -12.66 2.02
CA ASP A 158 -9.65 -13.22 1.65
C ASP A 158 -10.79 -12.36 2.24
N ASP A 159 -10.64 -11.92 3.49
CA ASP A 159 -11.57 -11.01 4.16
C ASP A 159 -11.60 -9.61 3.51
N LEU A 160 -10.51 -9.19 2.87
CA LEU A 160 -10.37 -7.88 2.22
C LEU A 160 -10.94 -7.84 0.80
N GLU A 161 -10.86 -8.94 0.05
CA GLU A 161 -11.41 -9.05 -1.31
C GLU A 161 -12.93 -8.84 -1.33
N HIS A 162 -13.65 -9.31 -0.31
CA HIS A 162 -15.09 -9.12 -0.16
C HIS A 162 -15.56 -7.66 0.03
N LEU A 163 -14.63 -6.71 0.18
CA LEU A 163 -14.94 -5.29 0.40
C LEU A 163 -14.79 -4.42 -0.86
N VAL A 164 -14.24 -4.96 -1.95
CA VAL A 164 -14.04 -4.24 -3.22
C VAL A 164 -15.18 -4.64 -4.17
N PRO A 165 -16.02 -3.69 -4.64
CA PRO A 165 -17.06 -4.01 -5.61
C PRO A 165 -16.46 -4.58 -6.90
N ASP A 166 -17.11 -5.62 -7.42
CA ASP A 166 -16.91 -6.11 -8.78
C ASP A 166 -17.28 -5.00 -9.75
N ASP A 167 -16.28 -4.30 -10.27
CA ASP A 167 -16.44 -3.63 -11.56
C ASP A 167 -15.69 -4.49 -12.57
N GLU A 168 -16.47 -5.18 -13.41
CA GLU A 168 -16.01 -5.92 -14.57
C GLU A 168 -15.41 -4.96 -15.61
N ASP A 169 -14.19 -4.50 -15.39
CA ASP A 169 -13.39 -3.95 -16.48
C ASP A 169 -12.19 -4.88 -16.69
N GLY A 170 -12.32 -5.73 -17.70
CA GLY A 170 -11.25 -6.56 -18.28
C GLY A 170 -10.18 -5.70 -18.97
N ALA A 171 -9.62 -4.73 -18.24
CA ALA A 171 -8.52 -3.92 -18.70
C ALA A 171 -7.27 -4.80 -18.76
N ALA A 172 -6.64 -4.84 -19.95
CA ALA A 172 -5.33 -5.45 -20.14
C ALA A 172 -4.38 -5.01 -19.01
N ALA A 173 -3.59 -5.95 -18.47
CA ALA A 173 -2.70 -5.72 -17.33
C ALA A 173 -1.79 -4.51 -17.59
N GLN A 174 -2.20 -3.35 -17.05
CA GLN A 174 -1.46 -2.12 -17.20
C GLN A 174 -0.13 -2.29 -16.47
N LEU A 175 0.98 -2.19 -17.20
CA LEU A 175 2.32 -2.34 -16.61
C LEU A 175 2.92 -1.01 -16.17
N VAL A 176 2.48 0.13 -16.74
CA VAL A 176 3.02 1.46 -16.45
C VAL A 176 1.94 2.36 -15.89
N PHE A 177 2.22 2.96 -14.73
CA PHE A 177 1.33 3.86 -14.00
C PHE A 177 2.00 5.24 -13.87
N PRO A 178 1.76 6.18 -14.81
CA PRO A 178 2.29 7.54 -14.73
C PRO A 178 1.55 8.40 -13.69
N THR A 179 0.36 7.98 -13.27
CA THR A 179 -0.46 8.58 -12.23
C THR A 179 -1.04 7.47 -11.36
N ARG A 180 -1.49 7.82 -10.15
CA ARG A 180 -2.14 6.85 -9.25
C ARG A 180 -3.34 6.20 -9.95
N PRO A 181 -3.44 4.86 -9.97
CA PRO A 181 -4.58 4.17 -10.53
C PRO A 181 -5.83 4.32 -9.64
N LYS A 182 -7.02 4.14 -10.22
CA LYS A 182 -8.29 4.21 -9.47
C LYS A 182 -8.44 3.05 -8.48
N LYS A 183 -7.93 1.88 -8.86
CA LYS A 183 -7.82 0.68 -8.02
C LYS A 183 -6.32 0.38 -7.86
N PRO A 184 -5.83 0.04 -6.65
CA PRO A 184 -4.42 -0.31 -6.46
C PRO A 184 -3.98 -1.39 -7.46
N ALA A 185 -2.79 -1.24 -8.03
CA ALA A 185 -2.31 -2.13 -9.07
C ALA A 185 -1.98 -3.51 -8.50
N GLN A 186 -2.49 -4.57 -9.13
CA GLN A 186 -2.06 -5.94 -8.84
C GLN A 186 -0.69 -6.19 -9.43
N ILE A 187 0.13 -6.98 -8.73
CA ILE A 187 1.49 -7.30 -9.17
C ILE A 187 1.43 -8.41 -10.23
N PRO A 188 1.86 -8.18 -11.47
CA PRO A 188 1.91 -9.22 -12.48
C PRO A 188 2.91 -10.33 -12.09
N PRO A 189 2.61 -11.60 -12.43
CA PRO A 189 3.55 -12.70 -12.19
C PRO A 189 4.90 -12.42 -12.84
N HIS A 190 5.99 -12.79 -12.16
CA HIS A 190 7.35 -12.67 -12.70
C HIS A 190 7.78 -11.25 -13.09
N HIS A 191 7.22 -10.20 -12.50
CA HIS A 191 7.68 -8.83 -12.74
C HIS A 191 8.38 -8.26 -11.50
N ASP A 192 9.45 -7.53 -11.75
CA ASP A 192 10.03 -6.59 -10.80
C ASP A 192 9.19 -5.30 -10.82
N LEU A 193 9.32 -4.46 -9.80
CA LEU A 193 8.58 -3.20 -9.70
C LEU A 193 9.56 -2.03 -9.61
N HIS A 194 9.44 -1.07 -10.50
CA HIS A 194 10.13 0.22 -10.41
C HIS A 194 9.18 1.24 -9.78
N ILE A 195 9.57 1.76 -8.62
CA ILE A 195 8.87 2.85 -7.94
C ILE A 195 9.68 4.12 -8.13
N THR A 196 9.14 5.08 -8.86
CA THR A 196 9.74 6.40 -8.98
C THR A 196 9.11 7.34 -7.97
N ILE A 197 9.96 7.95 -7.13
CA ILE A 197 9.55 8.93 -6.13
C ILE A 197 9.82 10.35 -6.62
N LEU A 198 9.02 11.29 -6.15
CA LEU A 198 9.26 12.74 -6.25
C LEU A 198 9.86 13.21 -4.94
N ILE A 199 11.02 13.87 -5.00
CA ILE A 199 11.72 14.40 -3.82
C ILE A 199 11.05 15.72 -3.40
N LEU A 200 10.74 15.82 -2.11
CA LEU A 200 10.01 16.91 -1.49
C LEU A 200 10.79 17.46 -0.29
N PRO A 201 10.57 18.74 0.08
CA PRO A 201 11.12 19.29 1.32
C PRO A 201 10.49 18.57 2.53
N PRO A 202 11.22 18.44 3.66
CA PRO A 202 10.69 17.83 4.87
C PRO A 202 9.48 18.61 5.41
N LEU A 203 8.52 17.88 5.98
CA LEU A 203 7.36 18.48 6.64
C LEU A 203 7.63 18.76 8.12
N GLN A 204 6.95 19.77 8.66
CA GLN A 204 6.95 20.04 10.10
C GLN A 204 6.24 18.93 10.89
N LEU A 205 5.17 18.37 10.31
CA LEU A 205 4.37 17.30 10.91
C LEU A 205 3.95 16.31 9.83
N TYR A 206 4.23 15.04 10.09
CA TYR A 206 3.75 13.90 9.32
C TYR A 206 2.59 13.26 10.09
N VAL A 207 1.40 13.32 9.52
CA VAL A 207 0.17 12.81 10.17
C VAL A 207 -0.02 11.32 9.89
N SER A 208 -0.35 10.56 10.92
CA SER A 208 -0.77 9.16 10.84
C SER A 208 -2.17 9.03 10.23
N THR A 209 -2.32 8.17 9.22
CA THR A 209 -3.64 7.78 8.69
C THR A 209 -3.72 6.26 8.49
N MET A 210 -4.95 5.75 8.33
CA MET A 210 -5.21 4.36 7.95
C MET A 210 -5.69 4.35 6.51
N GLN A 211 -4.90 3.80 5.59
CA GLN A 211 -5.22 3.72 4.17
C GLN A 211 -4.75 2.39 3.60
N HIS A 212 -5.56 1.79 2.72
CA HIS A 212 -5.24 0.51 2.06
C HIS A 212 -4.73 -0.56 3.04
N HIS A 213 -5.42 -0.64 4.19
CA HIS A 213 -5.15 -1.60 5.28
C HIS A 213 -3.83 -1.40 6.04
N ILE A 214 -3.10 -0.33 5.74
CA ILE A 214 -1.87 0.07 6.45
C ILE A 214 -2.15 1.33 7.27
N ARG A 215 -1.67 1.34 8.53
CA ARG A 215 -1.62 2.55 9.36
C ARG A 215 -0.21 3.13 9.33
N SER A 216 -0.06 4.37 8.87
CA SER A 216 1.21 5.09 8.97
C SER A 216 1.46 5.63 10.37
N ARG A 217 2.70 5.93 10.70
CA ARG A 217 3.14 6.52 11.98
C ARG A 217 3.18 8.05 11.87
N GLU A 218 3.04 8.75 12.99
CA GLU A 218 3.25 10.20 13.05
C GLU A 218 4.71 10.55 13.34
N TRP A 219 5.16 11.72 12.87
CA TRP A 219 6.47 12.30 13.20
C TRP A 219 6.36 13.84 13.22
N GLY A 220 7.16 14.52 14.05
CA GLY A 220 7.30 15.99 13.97
C GLY A 220 6.69 16.77 15.14
N ARG A 221 5.97 16.11 16.06
CA ARG A 221 5.41 16.78 17.25
C ARG A 221 6.45 17.22 18.27
N ARG A 222 7.53 16.45 18.42
CA ARG A 222 8.59 16.69 19.43
C ARG A 222 9.88 17.16 18.78
N THR A 223 10.26 16.50 17.70
CA THR A 223 11.50 16.75 16.98
C THR A 223 11.20 16.83 15.50
N PRO A 224 11.62 17.90 14.79
CA PRO A 224 11.54 17.96 13.34
C PRO A 224 12.27 16.78 12.69
N HIS A 225 11.82 16.39 11.51
CA HIS A 225 12.57 15.45 10.68
C HIS A 225 13.69 16.19 9.96
N ASP A 226 14.89 15.63 9.96
CA ASP A 226 16.13 16.24 9.47
C ASP A 226 16.57 15.72 8.09
N GLY A 227 15.83 14.75 7.53
CA GLY A 227 16.03 14.22 6.18
C GLY A 227 15.21 14.93 5.11
N MET A 228 14.85 14.17 4.07
CA MET A 228 13.96 14.61 3.01
C MET A 228 12.59 13.95 3.09
N SER A 229 11.62 14.52 2.38
CA SER A 229 10.33 13.87 2.13
C SER A 229 10.28 13.28 0.73
N PHE A 230 9.37 12.35 0.51
CA PHE A 230 9.01 11.91 -0.83
C PHE A 230 7.51 11.61 -0.96
N MET A 231 7.05 11.55 -2.21
CA MET A 231 5.79 10.91 -2.57
C MET A 231 5.99 9.98 -3.77
N ILE A 232 5.10 9.00 -3.94
CA ILE A 232 5.12 8.15 -5.13
C ILE A 232 4.72 8.99 -6.35
N TYR A 233 5.57 9.01 -7.37
CA TYR A 233 5.39 9.80 -8.58
C TYR A 233 4.94 8.97 -9.77
N ARG A 234 5.48 7.75 -9.90
CA ARG A 234 5.20 6.81 -10.99
C ARG A 234 5.52 5.38 -10.54
N MET A 235 4.82 4.40 -11.09
CA MET A 235 5.17 2.98 -10.97
C MET A 235 5.26 2.31 -12.33
N GLU A 236 6.10 1.28 -12.44
CA GLU A 236 6.22 0.44 -13.63
C GLU A 236 6.60 -0.99 -13.24
N PHE A 237 5.86 -1.97 -13.75
CA PHE A 237 6.22 -3.38 -13.66
C PHE A 237 7.13 -3.73 -14.83
N VAL A 238 8.30 -4.29 -14.53
CA VAL A 238 9.34 -4.60 -15.52
C VAL A 238 9.71 -6.07 -15.44
N ASP A 239 9.74 -6.76 -16.57
CA ASP A 239 10.40 -8.07 -16.64
C ASP A 239 11.90 -7.87 -16.86
N GLU A 240 12.64 -7.53 -15.79
CA GLU A 240 14.09 -7.47 -15.86
C GLU A 240 14.66 -8.89 -16.03
N GLY A 241 15.17 -9.18 -17.23
CA GLY A 241 15.87 -10.43 -17.52
C GLY A 241 17.11 -10.63 -16.61
N PRO A 242 17.65 -11.86 -16.53
CA PRO A 242 18.77 -12.19 -15.63
C PRO A 242 20.03 -11.33 -15.81
N ALA A 243 20.22 -10.72 -16.99
CA ALA A 243 21.41 -9.96 -17.38
C ALA A 243 21.49 -8.56 -16.75
N THR A 244 20.37 -7.88 -16.48
CA THR A 244 20.37 -6.54 -15.87
C THR A 244 20.51 -6.58 -14.34
N ARG A 245 20.18 -7.73 -13.74
CA ARG A 245 20.20 -7.98 -12.29
C ARG A 245 21.60 -7.82 -11.65
N TYR A 246 22.67 -7.95 -12.43
CA TYR A 246 24.06 -7.96 -11.93
C TYR A 246 24.89 -6.71 -12.26
N LEU A 247 24.35 -5.74 -13.00
CA LEU A 247 25.12 -4.55 -13.44
C LEU A 247 25.66 -3.71 -12.27
N GLU A 248 24.96 -3.64 -11.14
CA GLU A 248 25.44 -2.90 -9.96
C GLU A 248 26.57 -3.62 -9.20
N ARG A 249 26.61 -4.96 -9.19
CA ARG A 249 27.74 -5.69 -8.58
C ARG A 249 29.06 -5.36 -9.30
N GLY A 250 29.01 -5.14 -10.61
CA GLY A 250 30.15 -4.73 -11.42
C GLY A 250 30.62 -3.28 -11.18
N MET A 251 29.70 -2.36 -10.89
CA MET A 251 30.04 -0.96 -10.61
C MET A 251 30.63 -0.77 -9.21
N THR A 252 30.10 -1.46 -8.19
CA THR A 252 30.64 -1.41 -6.83
C THR A 252 32.01 -2.11 -6.73
N ALA A 253 32.25 -3.17 -7.51
CA ALA A 253 33.56 -3.80 -7.61
C ALA A 253 34.61 -2.89 -8.29
N ARG A 254 34.21 -2.11 -9.30
CA ARG A 254 35.11 -1.16 -9.99
C ARG A 254 35.46 0.08 -9.16
N LYS A 255 34.56 0.54 -8.29
CA LYS A 255 34.83 1.64 -7.35
C LYS A 255 35.78 1.29 -6.20
N ARG A 256 36.09 0.01 -5.97
CA ARG A 256 37.09 -0.44 -4.98
C ARG A 256 38.50 -0.60 -5.56
N ILE A 257 38.70 -0.32 -6.85
CA ILE A 257 39.98 -0.48 -7.57
C ILE A 257 40.57 0.88 -8.00
N ILE A 258 39.97 2.00 -7.59
CA ILE A 258 40.48 3.36 -7.88
C ILE A 258 40.75 4.08 -6.57
#